data_AF-A0AA46PFX4-F1
#
_entry.id   AF-A0AA46PFX4-F1
#
_cell.length_a   1.000
_cell.length_b   1.000
_cell.length_c   1.000
_cell.angle_alpha   90.00
_cell.angle_beta   90.00
_cell.angle_gamma   90.00
#
_symmetry.space_group_name_H-M   'P 1'
#
loop_
_entity.id
_entity.type
_entity.pdbx_description
1 polymer ?
#
loop_
_entity_poly.entity_id
_entity_poly.type
_entity_poly.pdbx_seq_one_letter_code
_entity_poly.pdbx_strand_id
1 'polypeptide(L)' 'MSGSAIGMMLVALGLVWGGLTVSLLHLRRNPDETSGQTPVEPHHD' A
#
# COMPACT_ATOMS: atom_id res chain seq x y z
N MET A 1 19.73 30.95 0.28
CA MET A 1 19.08 29.62 0.22
C MET A 1 17.59 29.85 0.07
N SER A 2 17.01 29.54 -1.09
CA SER A 2 15.62 29.91 -1.40
C SER A 2 14.63 28.93 -0.77
N GLY A 3 13.58 29.44 -0.11
CA GLY A 3 12.51 28.63 0.49
C GLY A 3 11.78 27.73 -0.51
N SER A 4 11.85 28.03 -1.80
CA SER A 4 11.36 27.17 -2.88
C SER A 4 12.05 25.80 -2.94
N ALA A 5 13.35 25.73 -2.61
CA ALA A 5 14.10 24.47 -2.59
C ALA A 5 13.60 23.53 -1.48
N ILE A 6 13.30 24.10 -0.31
CA ILE A 6 12.74 23.36 0.82
C ILE A 6 11.34 22.85 0.48
N GLY A 7 10.52 23.68 -0.17
CA GLY A 7 9.20 23.26 -0.64
C GLY A 7 9.25 22.05 -1.57
N MET A 8 10.13 22.07 -2.57
CA MET A 8 10.30 20.94 -3.50
C MET A 8 10.83 19.68 -2.82
N MET A 9 11.73 19.83 -1.85
CA MET A 9 12.22 18.71 -1.04
C MET A 9 11.09 18.02 -0.26
N LEU A 10 10.20 18.80 0.35
CA LEU A 10 9.04 18.26 1.07
C LEU A 10 8.03 17.58 0.15
N VAL A 11 7.82 18.12 -1.05
CA VAL A 11 6.97 17.48 -2.07
C VAL A 11 7.57 16.13 -2.49
N ALA A 12 8.88 16.07 -2.74
CA ALA A 12 9.55 14.83 -3.09
C ALA A 12 9.45 13.78 -1.97
N LEU A 13 9.70 14.17 -0.72
CA LEU A 13 9.49 13.29 0.44
C LEU A 13 8.03 12.85 0.54
N GLY A 14 7.09 13.78 0.42
CA GLY A 14 5.66 13.52 0.51
C GLY A 14 5.15 12.56 -0.58
N LEU A 15 5.73 12.58 -1.79
CA LEU A 15 5.38 11.64 -2.86
C LEU A 15 5.90 10.22 -2.57
N VAL A 16 7.15 10.11 -2.11
CA VAL A 16 7.76 8.82 -1.74
C VAL A 16 7.00 8.17 -0.58
N TRP A 17 6.72 8.94 0.47
CA TRP A 17 6.01 8.43 1.64
C TRP A 17 4.50 8.36 1.42
N GLY A 18 3.91 9.29 0.68
CA GLY A 18 2.48 9.36 0.41
C GLY A 18 2.01 8.20 -0.45
N GLY A 19 2.71 7.89 -1.54
CA GLY A 19 2.37 6.74 -2.39
C GLY A 19 2.40 5.42 -1.61
N LEU A 20 3.44 5.24 -0.78
CA LEU A 20 3.58 4.06 0.08
C LEU A 20 2.50 3.99 1.16
N THR A 21 2.22 5.11 1.84
CA THR A 21 1.19 5.19 2.89
C THR A 21 -0.19 4.89 2.33
N VAL A 22 -0.50 5.40 1.13
CA VAL A 22 -1.76 5.13 0.43
C VAL A 22 -1.89 3.64 0.08
N SER A 23 -0.85 3.02 -0.48
CA SER A 23 -0.85 1.58 -0.76
C SER A 23 -1.03 0.74 0.50
N LEU A 24 -0.35 1.10 1.60
CA LEU A 24 -0.49 0.40 2.87
C LEU A 24 -1.90 0.57 3.47
N LEU A 25 -2.47 1.77 3.40
CA LEU A 25 -3.84 2.02 3.84
C LEU A 25 -4.85 1.25 2.98
N HIS A 26 -4.63 1.17 1.67
CA HIS A 26 -5.47 0.42 0.74
C HIS A 26 -5.46 -1.07 1.07
N LEU A 27 -4.27 -1.66 1.28
CA LEU A 27 -4.13 -3.06 1.68
C LEU A 27 -4.72 -3.33 3.06
N ARG A 28 -4.51 -2.42 4.02
CA ARG A 28 -5.11 -2.54 5.37
C ARG A 28 -6.64 -2.44 5.34
N ARG A 29 -7.19 -1.63 4.43
CA ARG A 29 -8.63 -1.38 4.33
C ARG A 29 -9.35 -2.46 3.52
N ASN A 30 -8.65 -3.09 2.58
CA ASN A 30 -9.12 -4.25 1.84
C ASN A 30 -8.25 -5.46 2.18
N PRO A 31 -8.30 -5.97 3.43
CA PRO A 31 -7.69 -7.26 3.73
C PRO A 31 -8.35 -8.28 2.83
N ASP A 32 -7.57 -9.00 2.02
CA ASP A 32 -8.10 -10.04 1.13
C ASP A 32 -8.93 -11.03 1.94
N GLU A 33 -10.27 -10.90 1.90
CA GLU A 33 -11.21 -11.90 2.43
C GLU A 33 -11.05 -13.25 1.72
N THR A 34 -10.32 -13.27 0.59
CA THR A 34 -10.00 -14.42 -0.24
C THR A 34 -8.75 -15.18 0.20
N SER A 35 -8.02 -14.72 1.22
CA SER A 35 -6.80 -15.41 1.69
C SER A 35 -7.04 -16.77 2.36
N GLY A 36 -8.29 -17.25 2.43
CA GLY A 36 -8.67 -18.54 3.03
C GLY A 36 -9.53 -19.46 2.15
N GLN A 37 -9.81 -19.11 0.89
CA GLN A 37 -10.54 -20.00 -0.02
C GLN A 37 -9.59 -20.79 -0.90
N THR A 38 -8.79 -21.67 -0.31
CA THR A 38 -8.36 -22.88 -1.02
C THR A 38 -9.60 -23.76 -1.13
N PRO A 39 -10.14 -24.04 -2.34
CA PRO A 39 -11.10 -25.12 -2.48
C PRO A 39 -10.42 -26.36 -1.96
N VAL A 40 -10.86 -26.86 -0.80
CA VAL A 40 -10.45 -28.18 -0.32
C VAL A 40 -11.07 -29.15 -1.31
N GLU A 41 -10.30 -29.48 -2.34
CA GLU A 41 -10.64 -30.54 -3.29
C GLU A 41 -10.84 -31.81 -2.45
N PRO A 42 -12.06 -32.38 -2.41
CA PRO A 42 -12.29 -33.59 -1.64
C PRO A 42 -11.51 -34.72 -2.30
N HIS A 43 -10.42 -35.13 -1.65
CA HIS A 43 -9.63 -36.30 -2.02
C HIS A 43 -10.55 -37.53 -1.92
N HIS A 44 -10.91 -38.09 -3.08
CA HIS A 44 -11.76 -39.26 -3.20
C HIS A 44 -10.86 -40.49 -3.49
N ASP A 45 -10.52 -41.23 -2.43
CA ASP A 45 -9.96 -42.58 -2.49
C ASP A 45 -10.41 -43.44 -1.31
#